data_AF-A0AAU8N179-F1
#
_entry.id   AF-A0AAU8N179-F1
#
_cell.length_a   1.000
_cell.length_b   1.000
_cell.length_c   1.000
_cell.angle_alpha   90.00
_cell.angle_beta   90.00
_cell.angle_gamma   90.00
#
_symmetry.space_group_name_H-M   'P 1'
#
loop_
_entity.id
_entity.type
_entity.pdbx_description
1 polymer ?
#
loop_
_entity_poly.entity_id
_entity_poly.type
_entity_poly.pdbx_seq_one_letter_code
_entity_poly.pdbx_strand_id
1 'polypeptide(L)'
;MEETFTELSTELREVAYRPAPLLRHGIPKTRGEGARTLSIPSIRDRVVERAVLDAISRTVDLVFSANVYAYRNGLGNDDAIHRLTQLRDAGLYTGLW
;
A
#
# COMPACT_ATOMS: atom_id res chain seq x y z
N MET A 1 -23.59 12.99 -9.01
CA MET A 1 -22.49 12.52 -8.13
C MET A 1 -22.97 11.37 -7.24
N GLU A 2 -24.06 11.53 -6.48
CA GLU A 2 -24.66 10.44 -5.68
C GLU A 2 -25.14 9.25 -6.52
N GLU A 3 -25.70 9.51 -7.69
CA GLU A 3 -26.13 8.48 -8.65
C GLU A 3 -24.98 7.55 -9.05
N THR A 4 -23.82 8.12 -9.38
CA THR A 4 -22.60 7.38 -9.75
C THR A 4 -22.07 6.48 -8.63
N PHE A 5 -22.18 6.92 -7.37
CA PHE A 5 -21.77 6.09 -6.23
C PHE A 5 -22.76 4.94 -5.98
N THR A 6 -24.05 5.20 -6.18
CA THR A 6 -25.09 4.18 -6.05
C THR A 6 -24.89 3.07 -7.09
N GLU A 7 -24.67 3.44 -8.35
CA GLU A 7 -24.36 2.50 -9.43
C GLU A 7 -23.11 1.67 -9.14
N LEU A 8 -22.00 2.30 -8.78
CA LEU A 8 -20.75 1.60 -8.44
C LEU A 8 -20.95 0.63 -7.26
N SER A 9 -21.74 1.05 -6.27
CA SER A 9 -22.07 0.22 -5.11
C SER A 9 -22.89 -1.01 -5.50
N THR A 10 -23.86 -0.86 -6.41
CA THR A 10 -24.63 -1.98 -6.97
C THR A 10 -23.73 -2.94 -7.75
N GLU A 11 -22.90 -2.43 -8.65
CA GLU A 11 -21.98 -3.26 -9.43
C GLU A 11 -21.03 -4.09 -8.57
N LEU A 12 -20.54 -3.54 -7.46
CA LEU A 12 -19.68 -4.27 -6.53
C LEU A 12 -20.45 -5.39 -5.81
N ARG A 13 -21.69 -5.16 -5.38
CA ARG A 13 -22.53 -6.17 -4.73
C ARG A 13 -22.93 -7.30 -5.68
N GLU A 14 -23.16 -6.96 -6.94
CA GLU A 14 -23.54 -7.91 -7.99
C GLU A 14 -22.34 -8.60 -8.66
N VAL A 15 -21.11 -8.30 -8.22
CA VAL A 15 -19.86 -8.83 -8.81
C VAL A 15 -19.72 -8.46 -10.31
N ALA A 16 -20.39 -7.38 -10.73
CA ALA A 16 -20.41 -6.86 -12.09
C ALA A 16 -19.28 -5.83 -12.33
N TYR A 17 -18.72 -5.23 -11.28
CA TYR A 17 -17.63 -4.26 -11.39
C TYR A 17 -16.43 -4.83 -12.16
N ARG A 18 -15.89 -4.03 -13.09
CA ARG A 18 -14.67 -4.33 -13.87
C ARG A 18 -13.72 -3.13 -13.80
N PRO A 19 -12.49 -3.31 -13.28
CA PRO A 19 -11.49 -2.24 -13.26
C PRO A 19 -11.15 -1.76 -14.67
N ALA A 20 -10.88 -0.46 -14.82
CA ALA A 20 -10.40 0.09 -16.08
C ALA A 20 -8.92 -0.26 -16.31
N PRO A 21 -8.43 -0.25 -17.56
CA PRO A 21 -7.00 -0.37 -17.84
C PRO A 21 -6.17 0.69 -17.10
N LEU A 22 -5.07 0.27 -16.48
CA LEU A 22 -4.17 1.17 -15.77
C LEU A 22 -3.41 2.07 -16.76
N LEU A 23 -3.39 3.38 -16.47
CA LEU A 23 -2.54 4.31 -17.21
C LEU A 23 -1.07 4.08 -16.81
N ARG A 24 -0.21 3.82 -17.80
CA ARG A 24 1.24 3.70 -17.58
C ARG A 24 1.91 5.04 -17.81
N HIS A 25 2.64 5.54 -16.82
CA HIS A 25 3.33 6.82 -16.92
C HIS A 25 4.75 6.71 -16.37
N GLY A 26 5.76 7.08 -17.16
CA GLY A 26 7.15 7.07 -16.74
C GLY A 26 7.54 8.37 -16.05
N ILE A 27 8.07 8.29 -14.83
CA ILE A 27 8.71 9.41 -14.14
C ILE A 27 10.22 9.14 -14.00
N PRO A 28 11.10 10.14 -14.07
CA PRO A 28 12.52 9.93 -13.83
C PRO A 28 12.77 9.43 -12.40
N LYS A 29 13.73 8.51 -12.22
CA LYS A 29 14.17 8.15 -10.87
C LYS A 29 14.90 9.34 -10.23
N THR A 30 14.57 9.63 -8.97
CA THR A 30 15.22 10.72 -8.22
C THR A 30 16.70 10.47 -7.97
N ARG A 31 17.11 9.19 -7.88
CA ARG A 31 18.51 8.76 -7.76
C ARG A 31 18.78 7.63 -8.74
N GLY A 32 19.81 7.79 -9.57
CA GLY A 32 20.24 6.82 -10.58
C GLY A 32 19.58 6.99 -11.94
N GLU A 33 19.95 6.12 -12.88
CA GLU A 33 19.48 6.17 -14.26
C GLU A 33 18.15 5.41 -14.48
N GLY A 34 17.41 5.84 -15.49
CA GLY A 34 16.17 5.22 -15.96
C GLY A 34 14.88 5.82 -15.41
N ALA A 35 13.75 5.30 -15.91
CA ALA A 35 12.41 5.72 -15.53
C ALA A 35 11.77 4.73 -14.53
N ARG A 36 10.95 5.26 -13.61
CA ARG A 36 9.99 4.49 -12.81
C ARG A 36 8.64 4.55 -13.52
N THR A 37 8.16 3.40 -13.97
CA THR A 37 6.81 3.29 -14.54
C THR A 37 5.79 3.26 -13.40
N LEU A 38 4.96 4.30 -13.32
CA LEU A 38 3.77 4.35 -12.49
C LEU A 38 2.62 3.64 -13.20
N SER A 39 1.79 2.99 -12.41
CA SER A 39 0.56 2.34 -12.83
C SER A 39 -0.58 3.06 -12.15
N ILE A 40 -1.30 3.90 -12.90
CA ILE A 40 -2.25 4.86 -12.35
C ILE A 40 -3.67 4.34 -12.62
N PRO A 41 -4.40 3.90 -11.57
CA PRO A 41 -5.80 3.52 -11.68
C PRO A 41 -6.70 4.73 -11.97
N SER A 42 -7.87 4.48 -12.55
CA SER A 42 -8.88 5.53 -12.74
C SER A 42 -9.36 6.08 -11.38
N ILE A 43 -10.03 7.23 -11.37
CA ILE A 43 -10.62 7.76 -10.12
C ILE A 43 -11.63 6.76 -9.55
N ARG A 44 -12.46 6.15 -10.42
CA ARG A 44 -13.44 5.12 -10.04
C ARG A 44 -12.76 3.94 -9.34
N ASP A 45 -11.67 3.44 -9.93
CA ASP A 45 -10.95 2.29 -9.37
C ASP A 45 -10.25 2.65 -8.05
N ARG A 46 -9.68 3.85 -7.92
CA ARG A 46 -9.08 4.32 -6.66
C ARG A 46 -10.09 4.39 -5.52
N VAL A 47 -11.34 4.76 -5.81
CA VAL A 47 -12.42 4.73 -4.81
C VAL A 47 -12.69 3.30 -4.34
N VAL A 48 -12.76 2.34 -5.27
CA VAL A 48 -12.95 0.92 -4.93
C VAL A 48 -11.76 0.37 -4.15
N GLU A 49 -10.54 0.59 -4.62
CA GLU A 49 -9.30 0.17 -3.96
C GLU A 49 -9.22 0.73 -2.53
N ARG A 50 -9.60 2.00 -2.34
CA ARG A 50 -9.61 2.62 -1.01
C ARG A 50 -10.68 2.01 -0.11
N ALA A 51 -11.89 1.80 -0.61
CA ALA A 51 -12.96 1.16 0.17
C ALA A 51 -12.57 -0.26 0.61
N VAL A 52 -11.94 -1.03 -0.27
CA VAL A 52 -11.40 -2.36 0.06
C VAL A 52 -10.31 -2.24 1.12
N LEU A 53 -9.35 -1.32 0.94
CA LEU A 53 -8.28 -1.07 1.91
C LEU A 53 -8.87 -0.73 3.29
N ASP A 54 -9.85 0.16 3.37
CA ASP A 54 -10.49 0.56 4.63
C ASP A 54 -11.19 -0.62 5.31
N ALA A 55 -11.81 -1.52 4.54
CA ALA A 55 -12.46 -2.70 5.07
C ALA A 55 -11.47 -3.75 5.61
N ILE A 56 -10.32 -3.94 4.98
CA ILE A 56 -9.39 -5.03 5.32
C ILE A 56 -8.21 -4.61 6.21
N SER A 57 -7.84 -3.32 6.21
CA SER A 57 -6.58 -2.86 6.80
C SER A 57 -6.39 -3.32 8.23
N ARG A 58 -7.43 -3.20 9.07
CA ARG A 58 -7.33 -3.57 10.49
C ARG A 58 -7.04 -5.05 10.69
N THR A 59 -7.70 -5.92 9.92
CA THR A 59 -7.52 -7.37 10.02
C THR A 59 -6.15 -7.80 9.50
N VAL A 60 -5.72 -7.20 8.38
CA VAL A 60 -4.40 -7.45 7.79
C VAL A 60 -3.28 -6.97 8.72
N ASP A 61 -3.46 -5.84 9.39
CA ASP A 61 -2.45 -5.30 10.31
C ASP A 61 -2.13 -6.25 11.48
N LEU A 62 -3.14 -6.99 11.95
CA LEU A 62 -3.00 -7.96 13.05
C LEU A 62 -2.19 -9.20 12.68
N VAL A 63 -2.08 -9.53 11.39
CA VAL A 63 -1.31 -10.70 10.92
C VAL A 63 0.09 -10.35 10.48
N PHE A 64 0.44 -9.06 10.39
CA PHE A 64 1.81 -8.65 10.11
C PHE A 64 2.75 -9.00 11.26
N SER A 65 3.97 -9.39 10.90
CA SER A 65 5.04 -9.51 11.87
C SER A 65 5.31 -8.18 12.56
N ALA A 66 5.71 -8.21 13.83
CA ALA A 66 6.11 -7.04 14.59
C ALA A 66 7.27 -6.25 13.96
N ASN A 67 8.02 -6.85 13.03
CA ASN A 67 9.12 -6.22 12.30
C ASN A 67 8.70 -5.64 10.92
N VAL A 68 7.40 -5.57 10.63
CA VAL A 68 6.86 -4.86 9.46
C VAL A 68 6.45 -3.45 9.89
N TYR A 69 7.02 -2.45 9.24
CA TYR A 69 6.77 -1.04 9.52
C TYR A 69 6.13 -0.31 8.33
N ALA A 70 6.52 -0.68 7.11
CA ALA A 70 6.02 -0.05 5.90
C ALA A 70 4.52 -0.29 5.73
N TYR A 71 3.82 0.75 5.24
CA TYR A 71 2.38 0.71 4.90
C TYR A 71 1.43 0.41 6.08
N ARG A 72 1.89 0.58 7.33
CA ARG A 72 1.07 0.44 8.53
C ARG A 72 0.71 1.80 9.10
N ASN A 73 -0.53 1.93 9.57
CA ASN A 73 -0.97 3.19 10.19
C ASN A 73 -0.23 3.39 11.52
N GLY A 74 0.39 4.57 11.68
CA GLY A 74 1.09 4.95 12.91
C GLY A 74 2.51 4.38 13.05
N LEU A 75 3.05 3.69 12.04
CA LEU A 75 4.44 3.24 12.01
C LEU A 75 5.17 3.83 10.80
N GLY A 76 6.46 4.11 10.95
CA GLY A 76 7.30 4.71 9.91
C GLY A 76 8.75 4.22 9.92
N ASN A 77 9.57 4.90 9.12
CA ASN A 77 11.00 4.58 9.00
C ASN A 77 11.74 4.71 10.32
N ASP A 78 11.37 5.70 11.14
CA ASP A 78 12.03 5.97 12.41
C ASP A 78 11.80 4.83 13.42
N ASP A 79 10.61 4.23 13.44
CA ASP A 79 10.31 3.05 14.26
C ASP A 79 11.18 1.86 13.85
N ALA A 80 11.35 1.67 12.53
CA ALA A 80 12.19 0.61 12.00
C ALA A 80 13.68 0.81 12.38
N ILE A 81 14.19 2.02 12.24
CA ILE A 81 15.57 2.39 12.59
C ILE A 81 15.80 2.27 14.10
N HIS A 82 14.84 2.70 14.92
CA HIS A 82 14.90 2.55 16.36
C HIS A 82 14.94 1.07 16.74
N ARG A 83 14.06 0.23 16.20
CA ARG A 83 14.10 -1.21 16.47
C ARG A 83 15.44 -1.82 16.07
N LEU A 84 15.94 -1.49 14.89
CA LEU A 84 17.24 -1.98 14.41
C LEU A 84 18.37 -1.58 15.37
N THR A 85 18.35 -0.34 15.84
CA THR A 85 19.32 0.19 16.81
C THR A 85 19.29 -0.59 18.12
N GLN A 86 18.10 -0.82 18.68
CA GLN A 86 17.94 -1.63 19.89
C GLN A 86 18.48 -3.06 19.71
N LEU A 87 18.19 -3.70 18.58
CA LEU A 87 18.66 -5.06 18.30
C LEU A 87 20.19 -5.09 18.20
N ARG A 88 20.78 -4.13 17.49
CA ARG A 88 22.24 -3.97 17.39
C ARG A 88 22.87 -3.77 18.76
N ASP A 89 22.31 -2.90 19.59
CA ASP A 89 22.85 -2.57 20.91
C ASP A 89 22.68 -3.73 21.91
N ALA A 90 21.70 -4.61 21.67
CA ALA A 90 21.56 -5.89 22.36
C ALA A 90 22.54 -6.98 21.87
N GLY A 91 23.47 -6.64 20.97
CA GLY A 91 24.50 -7.56 20.45
C GLY A 91 24.01 -8.50 19.34
N LEU A 92 22.81 -8.26 18.79
CA LEU A 92 22.32 -9.00 17.63
C LEU A 92 22.93 -8.42 16.36
N TYR A 93 24.17 -8.82 16.09
CA TYR A 93 24.82 -8.59 14.81
C TYR A 93 24.39 -9.69 13.85
N THR A 94 23.90 -9.32 12.67
CA THR A 94 23.74 -10.24 11.54
C THR A 94 25.12 -10.58 10.97
N GLY A 95 25.94 -11.30 11.74
CA GLY A 95 27.32 -11.70 11.42
C GLY A 95 27.39 -13.10 10.83
N LEU A 96 26.50 -13.43 9.88
CA LEU A 96 26.57 -14.64 9.05
C LEU A 96 26.03 -14.32 7.67
N TRP A 97 26.86 -13.68 6.85
CA TRP A 97 26.84 -13.76 5.38
C TRP A 97 28.27 -13.73 4.89
#